data_AF-A0A7X7ZLN4-F1
#
_entry.id   AF-A0A7X7ZLN4-F1
#
_cell.length_a   1.000
_cell.length_b   1.000
_cell.length_c   1.000
_cell.angle_alpha   90.00
_cell.angle_beta   90.00
_cell.angle_gamma   90.00
#
_symmetry.space_group_name_H-M   'P 1'
#
loop_
_entity.id
_entity.type
_entity.pdbx_description
1 polymer ?
#
loop_
_entity_poly.entity_id
_entity_poly.type
_entity_poly.pdbx_seq_one_letter_code
_entity_poly.pdbx_strand_id
1 'polypeptide(L)'
;RLQAQEMEISWDYPIKPGSKEWDEREDRGNFMAGLRIMNIPSDTLKSINTDHLVKVCLHYPFWPQVFSRNSLQEGYDFLKNNFNGFRELENRPNAAEFILQEYKKMDPADFKPGSTLAQKGEYMARFTFIELLLAQHEIINNVNEDIKRKIIEESLKKFQEKIMIRSYGIEGLVTTAYIMARFVNNLNGSQNLFNDISGHKDFLNNCKEINFKPMIDIANKTENFIRNKEYFVY
;
A
#
# COMPACT_ATOMS: atom_id res chain seq x y z
N ARG A 1 15.45 8.90 27.46
CA ARG A 1 14.00 8.88 27.12
C ARG A 1 13.73 10.10 26.25
N LEU A 2 13.82 9.95 24.93
CA LEU A 2 13.41 11.01 24.01
C LEU A 2 11.87 10.97 23.96
N GLN A 3 11.24 12.04 24.41
CA GLN A 3 9.81 12.25 24.19
C GLN A 3 9.62 12.39 22.68
N ALA A 4 8.97 11.41 22.05
CA ALA A 4 8.43 11.59 20.72
C ALA A 4 7.28 12.59 20.87
N GLN A 5 7.55 13.85 20.54
CA GLN A 5 6.49 14.82 20.27
C GLN A 5 5.74 14.26 19.06
N GLU A 6 4.52 13.75 19.24
CA GLU A 6 3.62 13.46 18.13
C GLU A 6 3.43 14.77 17.38
N MET A 7 4.18 14.95 16.28
CA MET A 7 4.01 16.09 15.41
C MET A 7 2.62 15.99 14.81
N GLU A 8 1.78 16.96 15.17
CA GLU A 8 0.40 17.09 14.73
C GLU A 8 0.35 17.02 13.19
N ILE A 9 -0.54 16.18 12.64
CA ILE A 9 -0.69 16.04 11.20
C ILE A 9 -1.03 17.43 10.64
N SER A 10 -0.18 17.96 9.76
CA SER A 10 -0.26 19.36 9.30
C SER A 10 -1.51 19.68 8.46
N TRP A 11 -2.31 18.68 8.13
CA TRP A 11 -3.59 18.83 7.43
C TRP A 11 -4.47 17.59 7.62
N ASP A 12 -5.77 17.78 7.85
CA ASP A 12 -6.77 16.72 7.94
C ASP A 12 -7.93 16.98 6.98
N TYR A 13 -8.72 15.95 6.69
CA TYR A 13 -9.84 16.00 5.77
C TYR A 13 -10.95 16.92 6.31
N PRO A 14 -11.40 17.92 5.51
CA PRO A 14 -12.26 18.99 6.02
C PRO A 14 -13.66 18.51 6.44
N ILE A 15 -14.20 17.50 5.76
CA ILE A 15 -15.51 16.91 6.03
C ILE A 15 -15.40 15.40 5.83
N LYS A 16 -15.52 14.59 6.89
CA LYS A 16 -15.30 13.14 6.82
C LYS A 16 -16.61 12.37 6.62
N PRO A 17 -16.66 11.31 5.80
CA PRO A 17 -17.83 10.44 5.70
C PRO A 17 -18.32 9.96 7.07
N GLY A 18 -19.62 10.08 7.32
CA GLY A 18 -20.25 9.74 8.60
C GLY A 18 -20.26 10.85 9.65
N SER A 19 -19.69 12.03 9.36
CA SER A 19 -19.88 13.23 10.19
C SER A 19 -21.22 13.93 9.91
N LYS A 20 -21.66 14.80 10.83
CA LYS A 20 -22.87 15.60 10.63
C LYS A 20 -22.72 16.54 9.43
N GLU A 21 -21.56 17.17 9.32
CA GLU A 21 -21.19 18.08 8.24
C GLU A 21 -21.22 17.36 6.88
N TRP A 22 -20.82 16.09 6.84
CA TRP A 22 -20.92 15.26 5.63
C TRP A 22 -22.38 15.02 5.21
N ASP A 23 -23.23 14.78 6.19
CA ASP A 23 -24.64 14.45 5.96
C ASP A 23 -25.50 15.65 5.55
N GLU A 24 -25.07 16.85 5.92
CA GLU A 24 -25.74 18.13 5.62
C GLU A 24 -25.29 18.79 4.31
N ARG A 25 -24.30 18.21 3.61
CA ARG A 25 -23.84 18.71 2.31
C ARG A 25 -24.96 18.72 1.28
N GLU A 26 -25.14 19.85 0.58
CA GLU A 26 -26.11 19.99 -0.50
C GLU A 26 -25.87 19.00 -1.65
N ASP A 27 -24.60 18.71 -1.94
CA ASP A 27 -24.14 17.81 -2.99
C ASP A 27 -23.90 16.37 -2.49
N ARG A 28 -24.42 15.98 -1.33
CA ARG A 28 -24.21 14.65 -0.71
C ARG A 28 -24.55 13.49 -1.65
N GLY A 29 -25.58 13.65 -2.51
CA GLY A 29 -25.95 12.65 -3.52
C GLY A 29 -24.93 12.48 -4.65
N ASN A 30 -23.96 13.39 -4.78
CA ASN A 30 -22.91 13.34 -5.79
C ASN A 30 -21.61 12.79 -5.20
N PHE A 31 -21.41 11.49 -5.37
CA PHE A 31 -20.21 10.79 -4.91
C PHE A 31 -18.90 11.45 -5.42
N MET A 32 -18.87 11.89 -6.68
CA MET A 32 -17.68 12.54 -7.24
C MET A 32 -17.38 13.88 -6.57
N ALA A 33 -18.40 14.60 -6.13
CA ALA A 33 -18.19 15.81 -5.35
C ALA A 33 -17.63 15.49 -3.96
N GLY A 34 -18.06 14.37 -3.36
CA GLY A 34 -17.45 13.81 -2.15
C GLY A 34 -15.97 13.47 -2.28
N LEU A 35 -15.55 12.90 -3.40
CA LEU A 35 -14.11 12.67 -3.66
C LEU A 35 -13.35 13.99 -3.81
N ARG A 36 -13.93 14.99 -4.50
CA ARG A 36 -13.27 16.26 -4.77
C ARG A 36 -12.94 17.04 -3.49
N ILE A 37 -13.84 17.06 -2.50
CA ILE A 37 -13.60 17.78 -1.24
C ILE A 37 -12.48 17.18 -0.39
N MET A 38 -12.03 15.96 -0.71
CA MET A 38 -10.87 15.36 -0.06
C MET A 38 -9.54 15.92 -0.57
N ASN A 39 -9.52 16.62 -1.72
CA ASN A 39 -8.27 17.15 -2.26
C ASN A 39 -7.63 18.14 -1.28
N ILE A 40 -6.31 18.02 -1.14
CA ILE A 40 -5.50 18.91 -0.31
C ILE A 40 -5.41 20.27 -1.01
N PRO A 41 -5.66 21.40 -0.32
CA PRO A 41 -5.47 22.73 -0.90
C PRO A 41 -4.04 22.90 -1.46
N SER A 42 -3.89 23.59 -2.59
CA SER A 42 -2.61 23.64 -3.33
C SER A 42 -1.44 24.18 -2.50
N ASP A 43 -1.68 25.19 -1.66
CA ASP A 43 -0.62 25.76 -0.82
C ASP A 43 -0.19 24.78 0.27
N THR A 44 -1.15 24.08 0.88
CA THR A 44 -0.89 23.01 1.85
C THR A 44 -0.15 21.83 1.22
N LEU A 45 -0.54 21.42 0.01
CA LEU A 45 0.07 20.29 -0.70
C LEU A 45 1.55 20.57 -1.02
N LYS A 46 1.90 21.83 -1.32
CA LYS A 46 3.28 22.24 -1.56
C LYS A 46 4.12 22.30 -0.29
N SER A 47 3.51 22.61 0.86
CA SER A 47 4.24 22.79 2.12
C SER A 47 4.29 21.54 3.00
N ILE A 48 3.36 20.59 2.83
CA ILE A 48 3.31 19.37 3.63
C ILE A 48 4.55 18.51 3.36
N ASN A 49 5.26 18.10 4.41
CA ASN A 49 6.42 17.22 4.29
C ASN A 49 6.00 15.77 3.92
N THR A 50 6.94 14.95 3.46
CA THR A 50 6.63 13.59 2.96
C THR A 50 6.05 12.66 4.03
N ASP A 51 6.58 12.67 5.25
CA ASP A 51 6.06 11.86 6.36
C ASP A 51 4.57 12.16 6.63
N HIS A 52 4.23 13.45 6.73
CA HIS A 52 2.86 13.87 6.93
C HIS A 52 1.97 13.53 5.74
N LEU A 53 2.47 13.71 4.50
CA LEU A 53 1.70 13.34 3.32
C LEU A 53 1.41 11.84 3.26
N VAL A 54 2.36 10.98 3.64
CA VAL A 54 2.14 9.53 3.76
C VAL A 54 1.02 9.25 4.75
N LYS A 55 1.04 9.87 5.93
CA LYS A 55 -0.03 9.71 6.94
C LYS A 55 -1.38 10.17 6.43
N VAL A 56 -1.45 11.33 5.76
CA VAL A 56 -2.68 11.82 5.12
C VAL A 56 -3.18 10.79 4.12
N CYS A 57 -2.33 10.35 3.19
CA CYS A 57 -2.66 9.35 2.19
C CYS A 57 -3.15 8.04 2.81
N LEU A 58 -2.51 7.51 3.86
CA LEU A 58 -2.95 6.28 4.54
C LEU A 58 -4.32 6.42 5.25
N HIS A 59 -4.66 7.62 5.70
CA HIS A 59 -5.96 7.91 6.34
C HIS A 59 -7.02 8.41 5.35
N TYR A 60 -6.78 8.29 4.04
CA TYR A 60 -7.73 8.71 3.03
C TYR A 60 -9.10 8.02 3.18
N PRO A 61 -10.21 8.75 3.43
CA PRO A 61 -11.48 8.15 3.83
C PRO A 61 -12.10 7.21 2.79
N PHE A 62 -11.73 7.37 1.51
CA PHE A 62 -12.28 6.58 0.41
C PHE A 62 -11.37 5.43 -0.03
N TRP A 63 -10.36 5.06 0.75
CA TRP A 63 -9.58 3.85 0.50
C TRP A 63 -10.41 2.59 0.16
N PRO A 64 -11.54 2.29 0.85
CA PRO A 64 -12.36 1.12 0.53
C PRO A 64 -12.87 1.07 -0.92
N GLN A 65 -12.86 2.19 -1.63
CA GLN A 65 -13.26 2.24 -3.05
C GLN A 65 -12.25 1.55 -3.97
N VAL A 66 -11.05 1.22 -3.48
CA VAL A 66 -10.09 0.39 -4.22
C VAL A 66 -10.68 -0.99 -4.58
N PHE A 67 -11.60 -1.51 -3.76
CA PHE A 67 -12.25 -2.80 -3.99
C PHE A 67 -13.44 -2.73 -4.97
N SER A 68 -13.74 -1.56 -5.53
CA SER A 68 -14.94 -1.34 -6.37
C SER A 68 -14.71 -1.51 -7.88
N ARG A 69 -13.56 -2.05 -8.29
CA ARG A 69 -13.15 -2.22 -9.70
C ARG A 69 -12.73 -3.67 -9.96
N ASN A 70 -12.44 -4.00 -11.22
CA ASN A 70 -12.11 -5.38 -11.63
C ASN A 70 -10.74 -5.85 -11.13
N SER A 71 -9.90 -4.90 -10.69
CA SER A 71 -8.60 -5.17 -10.11
C SER A 71 -8.23 -4.10 -9.10
N LEU A 72 -7.34 -4.44 -8.15
CA LEU A 72 -6.89 -3.48 -7.14
C LEU A 72 -6.08 -2.33 -7.76
N GLN A 73 -5.36 -2.57 -8.86
CA GLN A 73 -4.69 -1.48 -9.58
C GLN A 73 -5.71 -0.53 -10.21
N GLU A 74 -6.76 -1.02 -10.90
CA GLU A 74 -7.81 -0.15 -11.44
C GLU A 74 -8.51 0.65 -10.33
N GLY A 75 -8.73 0.03 -9.17
CA GLY A 75 -9.28 0.70 -7.99
C GLY A 75 -8.37 1.79 -7.46
N TYR A 76 -7.07 1.52 -7.36
CA TYR A 76 -6.07 2.50 -6.98
C TYR A 76 -5.99 3.65 -8.00
N ASP A 77 -5.96 3.36 -9.29
CA ASP A 77 -5.90 4.35 -10.36
C ASP A 77 -7.13 5.27 -10.33
N PHE A 78 -8.31 4.72 -10.07
CA PHE A 78 -9.52 5.51 -9.86
C PHE A 78 -9.36 6.50 -8.69
N LEU A 79 -8.81 6.05 -7.56
CA LEU A 79 -8.56 6.91 -6.40
C LEU A 79 -7.48 7.96 -6.71
N LYS A 80 -6.36 7.55 -7.30
CA LYS A 80 -5.27 8.43 -7.74
C LYS A 80 -5.75 9.52 -8.68
N ASN A 81 -6.67 9.22 -9.60
CA ASN A 81 -7.22 10.21 -10.53
C ASN A 81 -8.10 11.26 -9.84
N ASN A 82 -8.67 10.93 -8.67
CA ASN A 82 -9.60 11.83 -7.96
C ASN A 82 -9.00 12.54 -6.74
N PHE A 83 -7.87 12.05 -6.21
CA PHE A 83 -7.20 12.63 -5.04
C PHE A 83 -5.76 13.07 -5.37
N ASN A 84 -5.48 14.36 -5.17
CA ASN A 84 -4.17 14.96 -5.46
C ASN A 84 -3.05 14.53 -4.51
N GLY A 85 -3.37 14.08 -3.29
CA GLY A 85 -2.36 13.60 -2.35
C GLY A 85 -1.60 12.38 -2.86
N PHE A 86 -2.28 11.41 -3.49
CA PHE A 86 -1.61 10.23 -4.08
C PHE A 86 -0.70 10.63 -5.23
N ARG A 87 -1.16 11.51 -6.13
CA ARG A 87 -0.36 12.00 -7.25
C ARG A 87 0.88 12.75 -6.77
N GLU A 88 0.75 13.60 -5.77
CA GLU A 88 1.88 14.30 -5.16
C GLU A 88 2.86 13.32 -4.52
N LEU A 89 2.36 12.36 -3.72
CA LEU A 89 3.20 11.42 -2.98
C LEU A 89 4.05 10.55 -3.91
N GLU A 90 3.48 10.03 -5.01
CA GLU A 90 4.20 9.22 -6.00
C GLU A 90 5.39 9.93 -6.64
N ASN A 91 5.35 11.26 -6.72
CA ASN A 91 6.41 12.06 -7.31
C ASN A 91 7.50 12.48 -6.31
N ARG A 92 7.36 12.14 -5.01
CA ARG A 92 8.36 12.49 -4.00
C ARG A 92 9.49 11.46 -3.95
N PRO A 93 10.76 11.89 -4.05
CA PRO A 93 11.90 10.98 -4.16
C PRO A 93 12.13 10.13 -2.90
N ASN A 94 11.65 10.58 -1.75
CA ASN A 94 11.77 9.89 -0.46
C ASN A 94 10.46 9.23 0.02
N ALA A 95 9.45 9.13 -0.86
CA ALA A 95 8.14 8.59 -0.49
C ALA A 95 8.23 7.13 -0.01
N ALA A 96 8.96 6.30 -0.73
CA ALA A 96 9.07 4.88 -0.43
C ALA A 96 9.64 4.63 0.98
N GLU A 97 10.66 5.39 1.40
CA GLU A 97 11.26 5.25 2.71
C GLU A 97 10.27 5.59 3.83
N PHE A 98 9.48 6.65 3.68
CA PHE A 98 8.46 7.01 4.67
C PHE A 98 7.29 6.02 4.67
N ILE A 99 6.86 5.53 3.50
CA ILE A 99 5.83 4.49 3.44
C ILE A 99 6.35 3.19 4.08
N LEU A 100 7.60 2.80 3.81
CA LEU A 100 8.23 1.63 4.44
C LEU A 100 8.33 1.78 5.97
N GLN A 101 8.62 2.98 6.48
CA GLN A 101 8.63 3.24 7.92
C GLN A 101 7.26 3.00 8.56
N GLU A 102 6.18 3.44 7.93
CA GLU A 102 4.82 3.13 8.39
C GLU A 102 4.50 1.63 8.27
N TYR A 103 4.90 1.00 7.16
CA TYR A 103 4.67 -0.44 6.94
C TYR A 103 5.35 -1.32 8.00
N LYS A 104 6.58 -0.97 8.39
CA LYS A 104 7.34 -1.67 9.44
C LYS A 104 6.70 -1.59 10.83
N LYS A 105 5.89 -0.56 11.09
CA LYS A 105 5.17 -0.41 12.37
C LYS A 105 3.95 -1.31 12.47
N MET A 106 3.45 -1.82 11.34
CA MET A 106 2.25 -2.66 11.31
C MET A 106 2.59 -4.11 11.66
N ASP A 107 1.86 -4.71 12.59
CA ASP A 107 1.99 -6.12 12.97
C ASP A 107 0.76 -6.90 12.51
N PRO A 108 0.88 -7.88 11.59
CA PRO A 108 -0.24 -8.69 11.13
C PRO A 108 -1.04 -9.37 12.25
N ALA A 109 -0.41 -9.61 13.41
CA ALA A 109 -1.01 -10.28 14.56
C ALA A 109 -1.61 -9.33 15.60
N ASP A 110 -1.45 -8.00 15.46
CA ASP A 110 -1.92 -6.99 16.44
C ASP A 110 -3.44 -6.76 16.37
N PHE A 111 -4.20 -7.82 16.64
CA PHE A 111 -5.63 -7.74 16.86
C PHE A 111 -5.89 -7.39 18.32
N LYS A 112 -6.29 -6.15 18.59
CA LYS A 112 -6.64 -5.70 19.95
C LYS A 112 -7.65 -6.67 20.59
N PRO A 113 -7.44 -7.12 21.84
CA PRO A 113 -8.40 -7.96 22.55
C PRO A 113 -9.80 -7.33 22.53
N GLY A 114 -10.83 -8.14 22.27
CA GLY A 114 -12.21 -7.66 22.15
C GLY A 114 -12.57 -7.00 20.82
N SER A 115 -11.67 -6.91 19.84
CA SER A 115 -12.00 -6.35 18.51
C SER A 115 -13.11 -7.14 17.81
N THR A 116 -14.07 -6.42 17.24
CA THR A 116 -15.12 -6.99 16.39
C THR A 116 -14.54 -7.51 15.06
N LEU A 117 -15.29 -8.37 14.36
CA LEU A 117 -14.90 -8.83 13.02
C LEU A 117 -14.69 -7.67 12.04
N ALA A 118 -15.53 -6.62 12.13
CA ALA A 118 -15.39 -5.42 11.31
C ALA A 118 -14.09 -4.67 11.61
N GLN A 119 -13.73 -4.49 12.89
CA GLN A 119 -12.47 -3.84 13.27
C GLN A 119 -11.24 -4.63 12.81
N LYS A 120 -11.30 -5.97 12.89
CA LYS A 120 -10.23 -6.83 12.36
C LYS A 120 -10.13 -6.70 10.84
N GLY A 121 -11.26 -6.71 10.13
CA GLY A 121 -11.31 -6.51 8.69
C GLY A 121 -10.76 -5.15 8.27
N GLU A 122 -11.12 -4.08 8.99
CA GLU A 122 -10.58 -2.73 8.76
C GLU A 122 -9.06 -2.70 8.96
N TYR A 123 -8.56 -3.30 10.04
CA TYR A 123 -7.12 -3.38 10.30
C TYR A 123 -6.38 -4.15 9.20
N MET A 124 -6.93 -5.27 8.75
CA MET A 124 -6.36 -6.06 7.66
C MET A 124 -6.37 -5.28 6.34
N ALA A 125 -7.44 -4.53 6.02
CA ALA A 125 -7.52 -3.71 4.82
C ALA A 125 -6.47 -2.60 4.78
N ARG A 126 -6.01 -2.11 5.94
CA ARG A 126 -4.91 -1.13 6.00
C ARG A 126 -3.61 -1.69 5.42
N PHE A 127 -3.36 -3.00 5.50
CA PHE A 127 -2.24 -3.62 4.80
C PHE A 127 -2.40 -3.48 3.28
N THR A 128 -3.60 -3.76 2.74
CA THR A 128 -3.88 -3.57 1.31
C THR A 128 -3.56 -2.13 0.88
N PHE A 129 -3.96 -1.13 1.66
CA PHE A 129 -3.78 0.28 1.29
C PHE A 129 -2.31 0.69 1.22
N ILE A 130 -1.53 0.37 2.25
CA ILE A 130 -0.10 0.72 2.28
C ILE A 130 0.72 -0.08 1.26
N GLU A 131 0.36 -1.35 1.05
CA GLU A 131 1.04 -2.21 0.08
C GLU A 131 0.74 -1.76 -1.35
N LEU A 132 -0.49 -1.30 -1.64
CA LEU A 132 -0.80 -0.66 -2.91
C LEU A 132 -0.03 0.65 -3.12
N LEU A 133 0.13 1.49 -2.09
CA LEU A 133 0.97 2.70 -2.23
C LEU A 133 2.42 2.34 -2.60
N LEU A 134 3.02 1.36 -1.91
CA LEU A 134 4.39 0.90 -2.21
C LEU A 134 4.50 0.32 -3.62
N ALA A 135 3.45 -0.36 -4.09
CA ALA A 135 3.48 -1.08 -5.35
C ALA A 135 3.53 -0.18 -6.60
N GLN A 136 3.36 1.14 -6.49
CA GLN A 136 3.25 2.01 -7.66
C GLN A 136 4.56 2.14 -8.43
N HIS A 137 4.49 2.22 -9.76
CA HIS A 137 5.67 2.24 -10.62
C HIS A 137 6.55 3.46 -10.37
N GLU A 138 5.94 4.62 -10.12
CA GLU A 138 6.62 5.86 -9.77
C GLU A 138 7.41 5.71 -8.46
N ILE A 139 6.82 5.07 -7.45
CA ILE A 139 7.49 4.76 -6.17
C ILE A 139 8.67 3.81 -6.38
N ILE A 140 8.46 2.71 -7.12
CA ILE A 140 9.48 1.69 -7.37
C ILE A 140 10.66 2.27 -8.17
N ASN A 141 10.40 3.10 -9.17
CA ASN A 141 11.42 3.67 -10.04
C ASN A 141 12.24 4.78 -9.37
N ASN A 142 11.70 5.40 -8.31
CA ASN A 142 12.37 6.48 -7.59
C ASN A 142 13.31 6.00 -6.47
N VAL A 143 13.41 4.70 -6.22
CA VAL A 143 14.27 4.14 -5.17
C VAL A 143 15.48 3.40 -5.69
N ASN A 144 16.55 3.41 -4.90
CA ASN A 144 17.74 2.60 -5.15
C ASN A 144 17.54 1.12 -4.75
N GLU A 145 18.46 0.27 -5.17
CA GLU A 145 18.41 -1.18 -4.92
C GLU A 145 18.41 -1.56 -3.42
N ASP A 146 19.05 -0.78 -2.54
CA ASP A 146 19.06 -1.04 -1.10
C ASP A 146 17.66 -0.85 -0.49
N ILE A 147 16.97 0.24 -0.84
CA ILE A 147 15.59 0.47 -0.39
C ILE A 147 14.64 -0.58 -0.99
N LYS A 148 14.80 -0.94 -2.27
CA LYS A 148 14.01 -2.05 -2.87
C LYS A 148 14.18 -3.35 -2.09
N ARG A 149 15.42 -3.73 -1.74
CA ARG A 149 15.68 -4.93 -0.93
C ARG A 149 14.99 -4.88 0.43
N LYS A 150 15.11 -3.77 1.16
CA LYS A 150 14.44 -3.58 2.45
C LYS A 150 12.92 -3.71 2.36
N ILE A 151 12.32 -3.21 1.27
CA ILE A 151 10.88 -3.37 1.03
C ILE A 151 10.55 -4.84 0.78
N ILE A 152 11.32 -5.53 -0.07
CA ILE A 152 11.08 -6.94 -0.39
C ILE A 152 11.23 -7.82 0.86
N GLU A 153 12.27 -7.61 1.67
CA GLU A 153 12.51 -8.34 2.92
C GLU A 153 11.37 -8.15 3.92
N GLU A 154 10.93 -6.91 4.13
CA GLU A 154 9.78 -6.64 5.01
C GLU A 154 8.51 -7.30 4.47
N SER A 155 8.29 -7.22 3.15
CA SER A 155 7.14 -7.85 2.49
C SER A 155 7.13 -9.37 2.65
N LEU A 156 8.29 -10.02 2.49
CA LEU A 156 8.43 -11.47 2.65
C LEU A 156 8.15 -11.88 4.10
N LYS A 157 8.70 -11.14 5.06
CA LYS A 157 8.41 -11.33 6.48
C LYS A 157 6.91 -11.21 6.77
N LYS A 158 6.26 -10.15 6.29
CA LYS A 158 4.80 -9.95 6.48
C LYS A 158 3.98 -11.05 5.82
N PHE A 159 4.40 -11.52 4.65
CA PHE A 159 3.74 -12.63 3.97
C PHE A 159 3.81 -13.90 4.81
N GLN A 160 5.00 -14.25 5.33
CA GLN A 160 5.22 -15.40 6.21
C GLN A 160 4.45 -15.29 7.52
N GLU A 161 4.36 -14.11 8.13
CA GLU A 161 3.53 -13.86 9.31
C GLU A 161 2.04 -14.07 9.00
N LYS A 162 1.52 -13.47 7.92
CA LYS A 162 0.10 -13.53 7.54
C LYS A 162 -0.38 -14.94 7.23
N ILE A 163 0.41 -15.78 6.55
CA ILE A 163 0.01 -17.17 6.23
C ILE A 163 -0.17 -18.04 7.47
N MET A 164 0.47 -17.70 8.59
CA MET A 164 0.32 -18.41 9.87
C MET A 164 -0.95 -18.00 10.61
N ILE A 165 -1.57 -16.89 10.22
CA ILE A 165 -2.75 -16.30 10.87
C ILE A 165 -4.00 -16.69 10.08
N ARG A 166 -4.86 -17.52 10.68
CA ARG A 166 -6.09 -18.03 10.02
C ARG A 166 -7.05 -16.93 9.52
N SER A 167 -6.97 -15.71 10.06
CA SER A 167 -7.83 -14.60 9.64
C SER A 167 -7.49 -14.05 8.26
N TYR A 168 -6.26 -14.19 7.77
CA TYR A 168 -5.89 -13.73 6.43
C TYR A 168 -6.35 -14.74 5.37
N GLY A 169 -7.31 -14.32 4.54
CA GLY A 169 -7.68 -15.02 3.31
C GLY A 169 -6.80 -14.62 2.12
N ILE A 170 -7.19 -15.04 0.92
CA ILE A 170 -6.51 -14.71 -0.34
C ILE A 170 -6.33 -13.20 -0.49
N GLU A 171 -7.39 -12.43 -0.25
CA GLU A 171 -7.39 -10.97 -0.34
C GLU A 171 -6.36 -10.30 0.56
N GLY A 172 -6.07 -10.88 1.73
CA GLY A 172 -5.10 -10.32 2.68
C GLY A 172 -3.64 -10.59 2.31
N LEU A 173 -3.41 -11.53 1.39
CA LEU A 173 -2.08 -11.97 0.94
C LEU A 173 -1.73 -11.41 -0.44
N VAL A 174 -2.74 -11.12 -1.27
CA VAL A 174 -2.57 -10.74 -2.69
C VAL A 174 -1.70 -9.50 -2.86
N THR A 175 -1.91 -8.47 -2.05
CA THR A 175 -1.13 -7.22 -2.13
C THR A 175 0.30 -7.38 -1.62
N THR A 176 0.53 -8.30 -0.68
CA THR A 176 1.88 -8.59 -0.17
C THR A 176 2.68 -9.40 -1.18
N ALA A 177 2.03 -10.36 -1.87
CA ALA A 177 2.64 -11.03 -3.01
C ALA A 177 2.90 -10.06 -4.17
N TYR A 178 2.02 -9.08 -4.36
CA TYR A 178 2.12 -8.11 -5.45
C TYR A 178 3.30 -7.16 -5.31
N ILE A 179 3.51 -6.59 -4.12
CA ILE A 179 4.70 -5.75 -3.85
C ILE A 179 5.99 -6.56 -4.06
N MET A 180 6.06 -7.80 -3.55
CA MET A 180 7.23 -8.65 -3.79
C MET A 180 7.47 -8.85 -5.28
N ALA A 181 6.43 -9.24 -6.02
CA ALA A 181 6.54 -9.49 -7.45
C ALA A 181 7.02 -8.26 -8.23
N ARG A 182 6.44 -7.08 -7.96
CA ARG A 182 6.81 -5.83 -8.64
C ARG A 182 8.22 -5.36 -8.31
N PHE A 183 8.57 -5.31 -7.02
CA PHE A 183 9.91 -4.86 -6.61
C PHE A 183 10.99 -5.82 -7.09
N VAL A 184 10.79 -7.14 -6.95
CA VAL A 184 11.76 -8.12 -7.44
C VAL A 184 11.92 -8.02 -8.94
N ASN A 185 10.84 -7.91 -9.72
CA ASN A 185 10.91 -7.77 -11.18
C ASN A 185 11.59 -6.46 -11.65
N ASN A 186 11.77 -5.49 -10.74
CA ASN A 186 12.49 -4.25 -11.00
C ASN A 186 13.98 -4.32 -10.57
N LEU A 187 14.43 -5.42 -9.95
CA LEU A 187 15.84 -5.65 -9.66
C LEU A 187 16.61 -6.17 -10.88
N ASN A 188 17.90 -5.86 -10.96
CA ASN A 188 18.74 -6.37 -12.05
C ASN A 188 18.90 -7.90 -11.99
N GLY A 189 18.67 -8.60 -13.09
CA GLY A 189 18.87 -10.05 -13.21
C GLY A 189 17.69 -10.90 -12.74
N SER A 190 16.55 -10.30 -12.38
CA SER A 190 15.31 -11.00 -12.04
C SER A 190 14.33 -11.07 -13.21
N GLN A 191 14.69 -10.52 -14.38
CA GLN A 191 13.82 -10.48 -15.54
C GLN A 191 13.40 -11.91 -15.87
N ASN A 192 12.10 -12.18 -15.85
CA ASN A 192 11.46 -13.48 -16.08
C ASN A 192 11.34 -14.43 -14.87
N LEU A 193 11.69 -14.01 -13.64
CA LEU A 193 11.63 -14.87 -12.45
C LEU A 193 10.26 -15.53 -12.23
N PHE A 194 9.19 -14.85 -12.62
CA PHE A 194 7.80 -15.28 -12.43
C PHE A 194 7.11 -15.74 -13.72
N ASN A 195 7.81 -15.86 -14.85
CA ASN A 195 7.18 -16.13 -16.14
C ASN A 195 6.49 -17.50 -16.21
N ASP A 196 6.94 -18.45 -15.40
CA ASP A 196 6.36 -19.79 -15.26
C ASP A 196 5.07 -19.79 -14.41
N ILE A 197 4.74 -18.68 -13.74
CA ILE A 197 3.52 -18.54 -12.96
C ILE A 197 2.38 -18.10 -13.88
N SER A 198 1.30 -18.89 -13.90
CA SER A 198 0.10 -18.56 -14.67
C SER A 198 -0.51 -17.23 -14.21
N GLY A 199 -0.86 -16.37 -15.16
CA GLY A 199 -1.43 -15.05 -14.88
C GLY A 199 -0.43 -14.00 -14.37
N HIS A 200 0.88 -14.30 -14.31
CA HIS A 200 1.88 -13.37 -13.76
C HIS A 200 1.86 -11.97 -14.39
N LYS A 201 1.62 -11.85 -15.70
CA LYS A 201 1.58 -10.54 -16.38
C LYS A 201 0.42 -9.69 -15.90
N ASP A 202 -0.78 -10.25 -15.87
CA ASP A 202 -1.98 -9.57 -15.38
C ASP A 202 -1.84 -9.24 -13.89
N PHE A 203 -1.24 -10.15 -13.12
CA PHE A 203 -0.94 -9.91 -11.72
C PHE A 203 0.03 -8.74 -11.54
N LEU A 204 1.19 -8.76 -12.21
CA LEU A 204 2.22 -7.72 -12.11
C LEU A 204 1.74 -6.34 -12.59
N ASN A 205 0.87 -6.31 -13.60
CA ASN A 205 0.40 -5.05 -14.16
C ASN A 205 -0.82 -4.50 -13.41
N ASN A 206 -1.74 -5.36 -12.97
CA ASN A 206 -3.05 -4.93 -12.50
C ASN A 206 -3.38 -5.36 -11.06
N CYS A 207 -2.52 -6.12 -10.36
CA CYS A 207 -2.86 -6.78 -9.10
C CYS A 207 -4.15 -7.62 -9.22
N LYS A 208 -4.35 -8.25 -10.38
CA LYS A 208 -5.53 -9.10 -10.63
C LYS A 208 -5.45 -10.34 -9.75
N GLU A 209 -6.54 -10.69 -9.07
CA GLU A 209 -6.54 -11.77 -8.09
C GLU A 209 -5.98 -13.09 -8.66
N ILE A 210 -5.11 -13.72 -7.88
CA ILE A 210 -4.51 -15.03 -8.16
C ILE A 210 -4.77 -15.97 -7.00
N ASN A 211 -4.82 -17.27 -7.30
CA ASN A 211 -5.00 -18.30 -6.28
C ASN A 211 -3.85 -18.33 -5.26
N PHE A 212 -4.08 -19.01 -4.14
CA PHE A 212 -3.11 -19.13 -3.05
C PHE A 212 -1.74 -19.68 -3.48
N LYS A 213 -1.71 -20.73 -4.31
CA LYS A 213 -0.46 -21.37 -4.73
C LYS A 213 0.49 -20.42 -5.49
N PRO A 214 0.05 -19.71 -6.56
CA PRO A 214 0.86 -18.67 -7.20
C PRO A 214 1.50 -17.66 -6.23
N MET A 215 0.79 -17.24 -5.17
CA MET A 215 1.34 -16.31 -4.17
C MET A 215 2.48 -16.93 -3.36
N ILE A 216 2.33 -18.20 -2.94
CA ILE A 216 3.40 -18.96 -2.28
C ILE A 216 4.61 -19.11 -3.22
N ASP A 217 4.38 -19.40 -4.50
CA ASP A 217 5.44 -19.58 -5.48
C ASP A 217 6.21 -18.26 -5.71
N ILE A 218 5.52 -17.11 -5.74
CA ILE A 218 6.15 -15.77 -5.75
C ILE A 218 7.02 -15.57 -4.51
N ALA A 219 6.52 -15.85 -3.31
CA ALA A 219 7.26 -15.68 -2.07
C ALA A 219 8.54 -16.54 -2.04
N ASN A 220 8.42 -17.83 -2.39
CA ASN A 220 9.56 -18.76 -2.43
C ASN A 220 10.61 -18.35 -3.47
N LYS A 221 10.19 -17.92 -4.66
CA LYS A 221 11.11 -17.45 -5.70
C LYS A 221 11.81 -16.15 -5.29
N THR A 222 11.07 -15.25 -4.63
CA THR A 222 11.59 -14.01 -4.07
C THR A 222 12.67 -14.27 -3.03
N GLU A 223 12.39 -15.14 -2.05
CA GLU A 223 13.35 -15.54 -1.01
C GLU A 223 14.63 -16.14 -1.61
N ASN A 224 14.48 -17.08 -2.54
CA ASN A 224 15.62 -17.69 -3.22
C ASN A 224 16.45 -16.67 -4.01
N PHE A 225 15.80 -15.73 -4.69
CA PHE A 225 16.49 -14.68 -5.46
C PHE A 225 17.33 -13.77 -4.56
N ILE A 226 16.77 -13.32 -3.43
CA ILE A 226 17.48 -12.45 -2.49
C ILE A 226 18.66 -13.18 -1.87
N ARG A 227 18.44 -14.39 -1.35
CA ARG A 227 19.48 -15.20 -0.70
C ARG A 227 20.66 -15.48 -1.64
N ASN A 228 20.39 -15.78 -2.90
CA ASN A 228 21.45 -16.07 -3.87
C ASN A 228 22.25 -14.82 -4.25
N LYS A 229 21.63 -13.62 -4.27
CA LYS A 229 22.33 -12.36 -4.56
C LYS A 229 23.26 -11.88 -3.45
N GLU A 230 23.03 -12.27 -2.20
CA GLU A 230 23.98 -11.98 -1.10
C GLU A 230 25.34 -12.67 -1.31
N TYR A 231 25.40 -13.77 -2.07
CA TYR A 231 26.65 -14.43 -2.45
C TYR A 231 27.37 -13.77 -3.65
N PHE A 232 26.77 -12.77 -4.30
CA PHE A 232 27.32 -12.09 -5.48
C PHE A 232 27.71 -10.62 -5.20
N VAL A 233 28.13 -10.33 -3.96
CA VAL A 233 28.88 -9.10 -3.66
C VAL A 233 30.34 -9.36 -4.03
N TYR A 234 30.70 -9.09 -5.29
CA TYR A 234 32.10 -9.02 -5.74
C TYR A 234 32.65 -7.62 -5.52
#